data_AF-A0A6B2VJM2-F1
#
_entry.id   AF-A0A6B2VJM2-F1
#
_cell.length_a   1.000
_cell.length_b   1.000
_cell.length_c   1.000
_cell.angle_alpha   90.00
_cell.angle_beta   90.00
_cell.angle_gamma   90.00
#
_symmetry.space_group_name_H-M   'P 1'
#
loop_
_entity.id
_entity.type
_entity.pdbx_description
1 polymer ?
#
loop_
_entity_poly.entity_id
_entity_poly.type
_entity_poly.pdbx_seq_one_letter_code
_entity_poly.pdbx_strand_id
1 'polypeptide(L)'
;MSLGPLPPHRLSLPARLCLLAWDTSARRVAGAAQLPHLVRAGALTELVRRGLLVDDDGIATPVDLDARTGDPVLDGLLDLVRESCPRRWRTWVTLHARHTLVAVREQLTAEGYLRAEKRRVFGLFPSVEYVLERVAAVDALRAEARQALDGDRPAAEVAEDTAAAVALAAAA
;
A
#
# COMPACT_ATOMS: atom_id res chain seq x y z
N MET A 1 -10.06 26.13 0.63
CA MET A 1 -10.91 25.10 -0.01
C MET A 1 -10.33 23.74 0.38
N SER A 2 -10.95 23.04 1.34
CA SER A 2 -10.52 21.67 1.66
C SER A 2 -11.06 20.78 0.56
N LEU A 3 -10.20 20.34 -0.36
CA LEU A 3 -10.56 19.25 -1.27
C LEU A 3 -10.94 18.07 -0.37
N GLY A 4 -12.18 17.60 -0.49
CA GLY A 4 -12.60 16.40 0.20
C GLY A 4 -11.60 15.27 -0.09
N PRO A 5 -11.29 14.41 0.88
CA PRO A 5 -10.30 13.35 0.71
C PRO A 5 -10.61 12.47 -0.50
N LEU A 6 -9.54 12.04 -1.17
CA LEU A 6 -9.58 11.38 -2.47
C LEU A 6 -10.39 10.08 -2.40
N PRO A 7 -11.18 9.74 -3.44
CA PRO A 7 -11.87 8.46 -3.49
C PRO A 7 -10.86 7.29 -3.57
N PRO A 8 -11.22 6.08 -3.10
CA PRO A 8 -10.26 4.98 -2.91
C PRO A 8 -9.58 4.49 -4.19
N HIS A 9 -10.19 4.70 -5.36
CA HIS A 9 -9.58 4.38 -6.66
C HIS A 9 -8.43 5.33 -7.04
N ARG A 10 -8.29 6.49 -6.38
CA ARG A 10 -7.17 7.42 -6.58
C ARG A 10 -6.02 7.22 -5.59
N LEU A 11 -6.19 6.31 -4.63
CA LEU A 11 -5.13 5.94 -3.69
C LEU A 11 -4.05 5.14 -4.42
N SER A 12 -2.79 5.35 -4.05
CA SER A 12 -1.70 4.51 -4.54
C SER A 12 -1.91 3.04 -4.14
N LEU A 13 -1.40 2.12 -4.96
CA LEU A 13 -1.48 0.68 -4.72
C LEU A 13 -1.12 0.22 -3.28
N PRO A 14 -0.02 0.69 -2.65
CA PRO A 14 0.27 0.33 -1.25
C PRO A 14 -0.81 0.79 -0.26
N ALA A 15 -1.43 1.95 -0.48
CA ALA A 15 -2.52 2.45 0.35
C ALA A 15 -3.80 1.62 0.18
N ARG A 16 -4.15 1.26 -1.06
CA ARG A 16 -5.29 0.35 -1.35
C ARG A 16 -5.11 -1.01 -0.70
N LEU A 17 -3.92 -1.62 -0.81
CA LEU A 17 -3.60 -2.90 -0.18
C LEU A 17 -3.64 -2.82 1.34
N CYS A 18 -3.14 -1.72 1.91
CA CYS A 18 -3.25 -1.46 3.35
C CYS A 18 -4.71 -1.51 3.78
N LEU A 19 -5.60 -0.77 3.11
CA LEU A 19 -7.04 -0.75 3.42
C LEU A 19 -7.75 -2.10 3.17
N LEU A 20 -7.41 -2.81 2.09
CA LEU A 20 -7.98 -4.14 1.79
C LEU A 20 -7.67 -5.18 2.87
N ALA A 21 -6.56 -5.02 3.60
CA ALA A 21 -6.23 -5.90 4.70
C ALA A 21 -7.10 -5.68 5.95
N TRP A 22 -7.83 -4.56 6.06
CA TRP A 22 -8.76 -4.32 7.18
C TRP A 22 -10.05 -5.10 7.01
N ASP A 23 -10.29 -6.04 7.92
CA ASP A 23 -11.60 -6.67 8.11
C ASP A 23 -12.56 -5.64 8.72
N THR A 24 -13.53 -5.18 7.92
CA THR A 24 -14.52 -4.17 8.34
C THR A 24 -15.52 -4.73 9.35
N SER A 25 -15.75 -6.05 9.35
CA SER A 25 -16.65 -6.74 10.29
C SER A 25 -16.01 -6.91 11.67
N ALA A 26 -14.76 -7.36 11.71
CA ALA A 26 -14.02 -7.58 12.95
C ALA A 26 -13.21 -6.35 13.40
N ARG A 27 -13.25 -5.25 12.62
CA ARG A 27 -12.49 -4.00 12.83
C ARG A 27 -10.99 -4.23 13.12
N ARG A 28 -10.40 -5.22 12.46
CA ARG A 28 -9.01 -5.65 12.66
C ARG A 28 -8.32 -5.92 11.33
N VAL A 29 -6.99 -5.92 11.33
CA VAL A 29 -6.24 -6.29 10.13
C VAL A 29 -6.14 -7.82 10.03
N ALA A 30 -6.53 -8.38 8.88
CA ALA A 30 -6.23 -9.76 8.51
C ALA A 30 -4.76 -9.89 8.07
N GLY A 31 -4.08 -10.99 8.44
CA GLY A 31 -2.69 -11.22 8.00
C GLY A 31 -1.69 -10.15 8.48
N ALA A 32 -1.82 -9.69 9.73
CA ALA A 32 -1.03 -8.57 10.25
C ALA A 32 0.50 -8.76 10.15
N ALA A 33 0.99 -10.01 10.14
CA ALA A 33 2.41 -10.33 9.98
C ALA A 33 2.91 -10.14 8.54
N GLN A 34 2.06 -10.42 7.55
CA GLN A 34 2.35 -10.30 6.12
C GLN A 34 2.13 -8.88 5.60
N LEU A 35 1.27 -8.10 6.27
CA LEU A 35 0.89 -6.75 5.84
C LEU A 35 2.08 -5.83 5.46
N PRO A 36 3.19 -5.74 6.23
CA PRO A 36 4.31 -4.90 5.83
C PRO A 36 4.88 -5.29 4.47
N HIS A 37 5.01 -6.59 4.20
CA HIS A 37 5.54 -7.13 2.95
C HIS A 37 4.57 -6.89 1.79
N LEU A 38 3.27 -7.09 2.01
CA LEU A 38 2.24 -6.83 1.01
C LEU A 38 2.22 -5.35 0.61
N VAL A 39 2.22 -4.44 1.60
CA VAL A 39 2.24 -2.99 1.33
C VAL A 39 3.54 -2.58 0.63
N ARG A 40 4.69 -3.16 1.04
CA ARG A 40 5.98 -2.92 0.38
C ARG A 40 5.98 -3.41 -1.08
N ALA A 41 5.45 -4.60 -1.35
CA ALA A 41 5.31 -5.14 -2.70
C ALA A 41 4.39 -4.26 -3.57
N GLY A 42 3.29 -3.76 -3.00
CA GLY A 42 2.44 -2.78 -3.66
C GLY A 42 3.17 -1.50 -4.05
N ALA A 43 3.98 -0.95 -3.15
CA ALA A 43 4.75 0.26 -3.43
C ALA A 43 5.78 0.04 -4.55
N LEU A 44 6.50 -1.08 -4.53
CA LEU A 44 7.45 -1.45 -5.59
C LEU A 44 6.75 -1.66 -6.95
N THR A 45 5.60 -2.34 -6.94
CA THR A 45 4.79 -2.58 -8.15
C THR A 45 4.31 -1.26 -8.74
N GLU A 46 3.83 -0.34 -7.91
CA GLU A 46 3.40 1.00 -8.35
C GLU A 46 4.54 1.79 -8.97
N LEU A 47 5.75 1.74 -8.38
CA LEU A 47 6.93 2.40 -8.93
C LEU A 47 7.35 1.82 -10.30
N VAL A 48 7.25 0.50 -10.49
CA VAL A 48 7.49 -0.15 -11.78
C VAL A 48 6.45 0.29 -12.81
N ARG A 49 5.16 0.28 -12.44
CA ARG A 49 4.07 0.70 -13.33
C ARG A 49 4.16 2.16 -13.76
N ARG A 50 4.69 3.02 -12.87
CA ARG A 50 5.00 4.43 -13.17
C ARG A 50 6.32 4.63 -13.94
N GLY A 51 7.06 3.55 -14.24
CA GLY A 51 8.32 3.61 -14.99
C GLY A 51 9.48 4.22 -14.21
N LEU A 52 9.45 4.17 -12.87
CA LEU A 52 10.48 4.76 -12.00
C LEU A 52 11.50 3.73 -11.51
N LEU A 53 11.10 2.46 -11.48
CA LEU A 53 11.97 1.33 -11.27
C LEU A 53 11.87 0.38 -12.46
N VAL A 54 13.00 -0.18 -12.86
CA VAL A 54 13.09 -1.25 -13.85
C VAL A 54 13.80 -2.45 -13.26
N ASP A 55 13.56 -3.62 -13.87
CA ASP A 55 14.36 -4.81 -13.61
C ASP A 55 15.64 -4.74 -14.46
N ASP A 56 16.78 -4.86 -13.79
CA ASP A 56 18.09 -5.04 -14.41
C ASP A 56 18.72 -6.32 -13.85
N ASP A 57 18.56 -7.43 -14.59
CA ASP A 57 19.04 -8.76 -14.18
C ASP A 57 18.58 -9.17 -12.76
N GLY A 58 17.29 -8.95 -12.45
CA GLY A 58 16.71 -9.27 -11.14
C GLY A 58 17.00 -8.23 -10.05
N ILE A 59 17.69 -7.13 -10.37
CA ILE A 59 17.97 -5.98 -9.51
C ILE A 59 16.91 -4.90 -9.75
N ALA A 60 16.38 -4.34 -8.68
CA ALA A 60 15.49 -3.18 -8.77
C ALA A 60 16.34 -1.92 -8.97
N THR A 61 16.26 -1.33 -10.16
CA THR A 61 17.12 -0.22 -10.57
C THR A 61 16.30 1.04 -10.85
N PRO A 62 16.63 2.20 -10.23
CA PRO A 62 16.01 3.49 -10.55
C PRO A 62 16.29 3.90 -11.99
N VAL A 63 15.26 4.37 -12.70
CA VAL A 63 15.39 4.82 -14.11
C VAL A 63 16.07 6.19 -14.21
N ASP A 64 15.79 7.08 -13.26
CA ASP A 64 16.31 8.45 -13.20
C ASP A 64 16.51 8.83 -11.72
N LEU A 65 17.51 9.66 -11.42
CA LEU A 65 17.80 10.18 -10.08
C LEU A 65 16.85 11.31 -9.66
N ASP A 66 16.30 12.05 -10.62
CA ASP A 66 15.46 13.22 -10.35
C ASP A 66 13.96 12.93 -10.43
N ALA A 67 13.56 11.82 -11.04
CA ALA A 67 12.15 11.48 -11.20
C ALA A 67 11.41 11.34 -9.86
N ARG A 68 10.17 11.82 -9.78
CA ARG A 68 9.32 11.80 -8.59
C ARG A 68 7.90 11.40 -8.94
N THR A 69 7.23 10.74 -8.01
CA THR A 69 5.82 10.36 -8.09
C THR A 69 4.88 11.46 -7.60
N GLY A 70 5.36 12.33 -6.70
CA GLY A 70 4.53 13.26 -5.94
C GLY A 70 3.75 12.60 -4.79
N ASP A 71 3.90 11.28 -4.60
CA ASP A 71 3.40 10.54 -3.43
C ASP A 71 4.57 10.36 -2.45
N PRO A 72 4.52 10.95 -1.24
CA PRO A 72 5.64 10.91 -0.29
C PRO A 72 6.07 9.50 0.13
N VAL A 73 5.14 8.53 0.15
CA VAL A 73 5.47 7.14 0.49
C VAL A 73 6.29 6.51 -0.64
N LEU A 74 5.85 6.68 -1.88
CA LEU A 74 6.54 6.13 -3.04
C LEU A 74 7.89 6.82 -3.26
N ASP A 75 7.94 8.14 -3.12
CA ASP A 75 9.17 8.93 -3.24
C ASP A 75 10.17 8.55 -2.15
N GLY A 76 9.73 8.39 -0.90
CA GLY A 76 10.60 7.93 0.18
C GLY A 76 11.15 6.52 -0.02
N LEU A 77 10.38 5.61 -0.66
CA LEU A 77 10.91 4.30 -1.05
C LEU A 77 11.90 4.40 -2.21
N LEU A 78 11.58 5.21 -3.24
CA LEU A 78 12.45 5.39 -4.40
C LEU A 78 13.81 5.97 -4.01
N ASP A 79 13.83 6.96 -3.11
CA ASP A 79 15.07 7.53 -2.56
C ASP A 79 15.87 6.48 -1.78
N LEU A 80 15.20 5.64 -0.99
CA LEU A 80 15.82 4.49 -0.30
C LEU A 80 16.50 3.52 -1.28
N VAL A 81 15.91 3.29 -2.46
CA VAL A 81 16.51 2.44 -3.50
C VAL A 81 17.73 3.11 -4.11
N ARG A 82 17.64 4.40 -4.45
CA ARG A 82 18.73 5.20 -5.03
C ARG A 82 19.96 5.27 -4.13
N GLU A 83 19.74 5.40 -2.82
CA GLU A 83 20.81 5.56 -1.84
C GLU A 83 21.43 4.22 -1.39
N SER A 84 20.85 3.09 -1.81
CA SER A 84 21.35 1.76 -1.45
C SER A 84 22.31 1.19 -2.48
N CYS A 85 23.09 0.19 -2.07
CA CYS A 85 23.76 -0.70 -3.03
C CYS A 85 22.72 -1.46 -3.88
N PRO A 86 23.09 -1.91 -5.09
CA PRO A 86 22.23 -2.75 -5.92
C PRO A 86 21.68 -3.96 -5.16
N ARG A 87 20.36 -4.17 -5.21
CA ARG A 87 19.66 -5.22 -4.46
C ARG A 87 18.58 -5.87 -5.32
N ARG A 88 18.42 -7.18 -5.12
CA ARG A 88 17.37 -7.97 -5.77
C ARG A 88 15.98 -7.59 -5.27
N TRP A 89 14.96 -7.77 -6.11
CA TRP A 89 13.56 -7.51 -5.75
C TRP A 89 13.11 -8.16 -4.44
N ARG A 90 13.44 -9.44 -4.24
CA ARG A 90 13.08 -10.17 -3.02
C ARG A 90 13.62 -9.51 -1.75
N THR A 91 14.81 -8.90 -1.83
CA THR A 91 15.39 -8.15 -0.72
C THR A 91 14.57 -6.88 -0.45
N TRP A 92 14.16 -6.16 -1.49
CA TRP A 92 13.38 -4.93 -1.34
C TRP A 92 11.99 -5.13 -0.74
N VAL A 93 11.36 -6.28 -1.02
CA VAL A 93 10.04 -6.63 -0.45
C VAL A 93 10.09 -6.78 1.08
N THR A 94 11.22 -7.22 1.63
CA THR A 94 11.36 -7.47 3.09
C THR A 94 12.11 -6.35 3.81
N LEU A 95 13.16 -5.82 3.17
CA LEU A 95 14.04 -4.81 3.75
C LEU A 95 13.25 -3.53 4.05
N HIS A 96 13.23 -3.14 5.32
CA HIS A 96 12.53 -1.94 5.82
C HIS A 96 11.04 -1.88 5.46
N ALA A 97 10.39 -3.02 5.18
CA ALA A 97 8.97 -3.07 4.79
C ALA A 97 8.05 -2.41 5.83
N ARG A 98 8.40 -2.49 7.12
CA ARG A 98 7.67 -1.82 8.21
C ARG A 98 7.66 -0.29 8.06
N HIS A 99 8.74 0.32 7.55
CA HIS A 99 8.79 1.78 7.37
C HIS A 99 7.77 2.23 6.32
N THR A 100 7.65 1.51 5.21
CA THR A 100 6.61 1.77 4.20
C THR A 100 5.23 1.62 4.80
N LEU A 101 4.97 0.58 5.60
CA LEU A 101 3.67 0.40 6.24
C LEU A 101 3.32 1.58 7.19
N VAL A 102 4.29 2.06 7.97
CA VAL A 102 4.07 3.21 8.86
C VAL A 102 3.75 4.46 8.05
N ALA A 103 4.55 4.77 7.03
CA ALA A 103 4.34 5.94 6.18
C ALA A 103 2.97 5.89 5.46
N VAL A 104 2.56 4.72 4.96
CA VAL A 104 1.22 4.53 4.36
C VAL A 104 0.10 4.78 5.38
N ARG A 105 0.25 4.30 6.61
CA ARG A 105 -0.76 4.53 7.66
C ARG A 105 -0.85 5.98 8.08
N GLU A 106 0.28 6.68 8.11
CA GLU A 106 0.34 8.12 8.36
C GLU A 106 -0.34 8.90 7.24
N GLN A 107 -0.05 8.57 5.97
CA GLN A 107 -0.73 9.15 4.81
C GLN A 107 -2.24 8.89 4.85
N LEU A 108 -2.67 7.65 5.08
CA LEU A 108 -4.09 7.30 5.20
C LEU A 108 -4.77 7.99 6.40
N THR A 109 -4.02 8.33 7.45
CA THR A 109 -4.53 9.14 8.56
C THR A 109 -4.70 10.60 8.15
N ALA A 110 -3.72 11.17 7.44
CA ALA A 110 -3.81 12.53 6.90
C ALA A 110 -4.95 12.68 5.89
N GLU A 111 -5.21 11.64 5.09
CA GLU A 111 -6.33 11.57 4.15
C GLU A 111 -7.67 11.18 4.83
N GLY A 112 -7.69 10.95 6.15
CA GLY A 112 -8.91 10.69 6.92
C GLY A 112 -9.56 9.32 6.69
N TYR A 113 -8.80 8.35 6.17
CA TYR A 113 -9.21 6.95 6.09
C TYR A 113 -9.00 6.22 7.42
N LEU A 114 -7.89 6.54 8.09
CA LEU A 114 -7.53 5.97 9.38
C LEU A 114 -7.52 7.04 10.47
N ARG A 115 -7.67 6.61 11.72
CA ARG A 115 -7.41 7.41 12.91
C ARG A 115 -6.41 6.70 13.81
N ALA A 116 -5.37 7.42 14.20
CA ALA A 116 -4.38 6.94 15.16
C ALA A 116 -4.89 7.14 16.60
N GLU A 117 -5.05 6.06 17.34
CA GLU A 117 -5.36 6.05 18.76
C GLU A 117 -4.14 5.67 19.58
N LYS A 118 -3.78 6.51 20.56
CA LYS A 118 -2.72 6.17 21.52
C LYS A 118 -3.29 5.22 22.56
N ARG A 119 -2.73 4.01 22.64
CA ARG A 119 -2.96 3.07 23.73
C ARG A 119 -1.71 2.95 24.60
N ARG A 120 -1.90 2.54 25.86
CA ARG A 120 -0.78 2.18 26.76
C ARG A 120 -0.83 0.69 27.00
N VAL A 121 0.20 -0.02 26.57
CA VAL A 121 0.37 -1.45 26.88
C VAL A 121 1.13 -1.55 28.20
N PHE A 122 0.55 -2.26 29.17
CA PHE A 122 1.06 -2.36 30.56
C PHE A 122 1.31 -1.00 31.26
N GLY A 123 0.63 0.08 30.84
CA GLY A 123 0.77 1.40 31.46
C GLY A 123 2.07 2.17 31.15
N LEU A 124 3.08 1.51 30.55
CA LEU A 124 4.41 2.08 30.31
C LEU A 124 4.73 2.29 28.83
N PHE A 125 4.25 1.43 27.93
CA PHE A 125 4.62 1.51 26.52
C PHE A 125 3.49 2.13 25.69
N PRO A 126 3.67 3.35 25.16
CA PRO A 126 2.73 3.90 24.20
C PRO A 126 2.75 3.03 22.95
N SER A 127 1.58 2.50 22.59
CA SER A 127 1.32 1.84 21.33
C SER A 127 0.35 2.70 20.51
N VAL A 128 0.47 2.65 19.19
CA VAL A 128 -0.47 3.31 18.28
C VAL A 128 -1.32 2.24 17.64
N GLU A 129 -2.63 2.32 17.87
CA GLU A 129 -3.62 1.53 17.17
C GLU A 129 -4.26 2.37 16.08
N TYR A 130 -4.52 1.78 14.92
CA TYR A 130 -5.17 2.47 13.81
C TYR A 130 -6.59 1.94 13.66
N VAL A 131 -7.55 2.84 13.76
CA VAL A 131 -8.98 2.55 13.57
C VAL A 131 -9.42 3.04 12.19
N LEU A 132 -10.32 2.29 11.56
CA LEU A 132 -10.87 2.66 10.26
C LEU A 132 -12.02 3.66 10.44
N GLU A 133 -11.89 4.85 9.87
CA GLU A 133 -12.93 5.89 9.91
C GLU A 133 -13.93 5.75 8.76
N ARG A 134 -13.46 5.27 7.60
CA ARG A 134 -14.24 5.22 6.36
C ARG A 134 -14.59 3.81 5.93
N VAL A 135 -15.39 3.15 6.76
CA VAL A 135 -15.81 1.75 6.52
C VAL A 135 -16.45 1.58 5.14
N ALA A 136 -17.38 2.46 4.75
CA ALA A 136 -18.06 2.39 3.45
C ALA A 136 -17.10 2.49 2.25
N ALA A 137 -16.02 3.28 2.35
CA ALA A 137 -15.05 3.40 1.27
C ALA A 137 -14.20 2.12 1.13
N VAL A 138 -13.87 1.48 2.25
CA VAL A 138 -13.17 0.19 2.26
C VAL A 138 -14.09 -0.94 1.78
N ASP A 139 -15.37 -0.91 2.16
CA ASP A 139 -16.34 -1.88 1.65
C ASP A 139 -16.54 -1.75 0.14
N ALA A 140 -16.57 -0.53 -0.39
CA ALA A 140 -16.61 -0.29 -1.84
C ALA A 140 -15.35 -0.84 -2.54
N LEU A 141 -14.16 -0.60 -1.97
CA LEU A 141 -12.91 -1.14 -2.48
C LEU A 141 -12.89 -2.69 -2.44
N ARG A 142 -13.42 -3.29 -1.37
CA ARG A 142 -13.57 -4.75 -1.25
C ARG A 142 -14.58 -5.31 -2.25
N ALA A 143 -15.69 -4.59 -2.51
CA ALA A 143 -16.68 -4.99 -3.50
C ALA A 143 -16.09 -4.95 -4.92
N GLU A 144 -15.31 -3.92 -5.24
CA GLU A 144 -14.59 -3.81 -6.51
C GLU A 144 -13.60 -4.98 -6.69
N ALA A 145 -12.81 -5.30 -5.65
CA ALA A 145 -11.89 -6.42 -5.67
C ALA A 145 -12.60 -7.77 -5.87
N ARG A 146 -13.75 -7.99 -5.19
CA ARG A 146 -14.58 -9.19 -5.39
C ARG A 146 -15.16 -9.27 -6.79
N GLN A 147 -15.66 -8.16 -7.34
CA GLN A 147 -16.18 -8.12 -8.71
C GLN A 147 -15.10 -8.41 -9.76
N ALA A 148 -13.83 -8.11 -9.46
CA ALA A 148 -12.72 -8.45 -10.34
C ALA A 148 -12.32 -9.94 -10.24
N LEU A 149 -12.54 -10.59 -9.09
CA LEU A 149 -12.22 -12.00 -8.87
C LEU A 149 -13.36 -12.95 -9.28
N ASP A 150 -14.58 -12.64 -8.85
CA ASP A 150 -15.75 -13.51 -8.92
C ASP A 150 -16.72 -13.11 -10.05
N GLY A 151 -16.45 -12.00 -10.74
CA GLY A 151 -17.33 -11.49 -11.80
C GLY A 151 -17.03 -12.11 -13.16
N ASP A 152 -18.04 -12.13 -14.04
CA ASP A 152 -17.93 -12.66 -15.40
C ASP A 152 -17.16 -11.74 -16.37
N ARG A 153 -16.51 -10.68 -15.87
CA ARG A 153 -15.77 -9.75 -16.73
C ARG A 153 -14.44 -10.36 -17.15
N PRO A 154 -14.07 -10.28 -18.44
CA PRO A 154 -12.74 -10.65 -18.91
C PRO A 154 -11.66 -9.87 -18.15
N ALA A 155 -10.53 -10.53 -17.85
CA ALA A 155 -9.41 -9.89 -17.14
C ALA A 155 -8.89 -8.62 -17.85
N ALA A 156 -9.00 -8.56 -19.17
CA ALA A 156 -8.62 -7.39 -19.98
C ALA A 156 -9.49 -6.15 -19.73
N GLU A 157 -10.68 -6.30 -19.17
CA GLU A 157 -11.61 -5.20 -18.85
C GLU A 157 -11.51 -4.74 -17.38
N VAL A 158 -10.69 -5.41 -16.58
CA VAL A 158 -10.42 -5.01 -15.19
C VAL A 158 -9.39 -3.88 -15.20
N ALA A 159 -9.68 -2.79 -14.49
CA ALA A 159 -8.73 -1.69 -14.33
C ALA A 159 -7.40 -2.21 -13.78
N GLU A 160 -6.29 -1.81 -14.39
CA GLU A 160 -4.95 -2.34 -14.10
C GLU A 160 -4.58 -2.19 -12.61
N ASP A 161 -4.92 -1.06 -11.97
CA ASP A 161 -4.67 -0.85 -10.54
C ASP A 161 -5.42 -1.88 -9.67
N THR A 162 -6.65 -2.22 -10.06
CA THR A 162 -7.49 -3.19 -9.35
C THR A 162 -6.98 -4.61 -9.59
N ALA A 163 -6.58 -4.94 -10.81
CA ALA A 163 -5.94 -6.21 -11.12
C ALA A 163 -4.64 -6.40 -10.32
N ALA A 164 -3.78 -5.39 -10.26
CA ALA A 164 -2.54 -5.42 -9.48
C ALA A 164 -2.81 -5.59 -7.97
N ALA A 165 -3.78 -4.85 -7.42
CA ALA A 165 -4.15 -4.96 -6.01
C ALA A 165 -4.68 -6.36 -5.67
N VAL A 166 -5.55 -6.91 -6.52
CA VAL A 166 -6.13 -8.25 -6.35
C VAL A 166 -5.06 -9.34 -6.46
N ALA A 167 -4.21 -9.26 -7.49
CA ALA A 167 -3.15 -10.24 -7.69
C ALA A 167 -2.16 -10.27 -6.52
N LEU A 168 -1.74 -9.09 -6.02
CA LEU A 168 -0.86 -8.98 -4.86
C LEU A 168 -1.54 -9.48 -3.57
N ALA A 169 -2.81 -9.13 -3.36
CA ALA A 169 -3.57 -9.58 -2.20
C ALA A 169 -3.78 -11.11 -2.19
N ALA A 170 -3.97 -11.72 -3.36
CA ALA A 170 -4.10 -13.18 -3.50
C ALA A 170 -2.77 -13.93 -3.26
N ALA A 171 -1.63 -13.27 -3.46
CA ALA A 171 -0.30 -13.86 -3.29
C ALA A 171 0.26 -13.74 -1.84
N ALA A 172 -0.45 -13.05 -0.94
CA ALA A 172 -0.01 -12.77 0.43
C ALA A 172 -0.54 -13.78 1.46
#